data_AF-A0A497III4-F1
#
_entry.id   AF-A0A497III4-F1
#
_cell.length_a   1.000
_cell.length_b   1.000
_cell.length_c   1.000
_cell.angle_alpha   90.00
_cell.angle_beta   90.00
_cell.angle_gamma   90.00
#
_symmetry.space_group_name_H-M   'P 1'
#
loop_
_entity.id
_entity.type
_entity.pdbx_description
1 polymer ?
#
loop_
_entity_poly.entity_id
_entity_poly.type
_entity_poly.pdbx_seq_one_letter_code
_entity_poly.pdbx_strand_id
1 'polypeptide(L)' 'MSNAILSAGIIFVALLIVLFAGMAMVSSIPSPESGSSLYSSFESLTAITNVSYMIWVFIALIVACAGIIIAIKMM' A
#
# COMPACT_ATOMS: atom_id res chain seq x y z
N MET A 1 -14.03 24.25 -2.38
CA MET A 1 -12.90 23.33 -2.64
C MET A 1 -12.74 23.21 -4.16
N SER A 2 -11.52 23.35 -4.71
CA SER A 2 -11.34 23.33 -6.17
C SER A 2 -11.47 21.90 -6.71
N ASN A 3 -12.03 21.76 -7.92
CA ASN A 3 -12.18 20.46 -8.60
C ASN A 3 -10.86 19.69 -8.71
N ALA A 4 -9.73 20.38 -8.71
CA ALA A 4 -8.39 19.79 -8.77
C ALA A 4 -8.01 18.99 -7.51
N ILE A 5 -8.44 19.42 -6.32
CA ILE A 5 -8.17 18.68 -5.06
C ILE A 5 -9.00 17.40 -5.02
N LEU A 6 -10.26 17.47 -5.49
CA LEU A 6 -11.14 16.31 -5.54
C LEU A 6 -10.63 15.26 -6.52
N SER A 7 -10.21 15.66 -7.73
CA SER A 7 -9.65 14.75 -8.72
C SER A 7 -8.30 14.15 -8.29
N ALA A 8 -7.43 14.93 -7.66
CA ALA A 8 -6.19 14.42 -7.07
C ALA A 8 -6.46 13.38 -5.96
N GLY A 9 -7.47 13.61 -5.12
CA GLY A 9 -7.91 12.65 -4.10
C GLY A 9 -8.41 11.35 -4.70
N ILE A 10 -9.22 11.41 -5.76
CA ILE A 10 -9.74 10.21 -6.45
C ILE A 10 -8.61 9.40 -7.08
N ILE A 11 -7.67 10.06 -7.77
CA ILE A 11 -6.51 9.39 -8.39
C ILE A 11 -5.65 8.71 -7.33
N PHE A 12 -5.43 9.39 -6.19
CA PHE A 12 -4.67 8.82 -5.08
C PHE A 12 -5.35 7.58 -4.51
N VAL A 13 -6.66 7.62 -4.25
CA VAL A 13 -7.42 6.45 -3.77
C VAL A 13 -7.39 5.30 -4.79
N ALA A 14 -7.52 5.60 -6.09
CA ALA A 14 -7.43 4.58 -7.14
C ALA A 14 -6.05 3.89 -7.16
N LEU A 15 -4.96 4.65 -7.05
CA LEU A 15 -3.60 4.11 -6.95
C LEU A 15 -3.42 3.24 -5.70
N LEU A 16 -3.99 3.66 -4.57
CA LEU A 16 -3.97 2.88 -3.33
C LEU A 16 -4.66 1.53 -3.49
N ILE A 17 -5.82 1.48 -4.17
CA ILE A 17 -6.56 0.24 -4.43
C ILE A 17 -5.73 -0.71 -5.32
N VAL A 18 -5.11 -0.19 -6.39
CA VAL A 18 -4.28 -0.99 -7.30
C VAL A 18 -3.07 -1.59 -6.57
N LEU A 19 -2.39 -0.79 -5.74
CA LEU A 19 -1.26 -1.27 -4.93
C LEU A 19 -1.68 -2.34 -3.93
N PHE A 20 -2.81 -2.13 -3.24
CA PHE A 20 -3.35 -3.12 -2.30
C PHE A 20 -3.71 -4.44 -2.99
N ALA A 21 -4.38 -4.38 -4.14
CA ALA A 21 -4.71 -5.56 -4.94
C ALA A 21 -3.45 -6.32 -5.38
N GLY A 22 -2.41 -5.60 -5.83
CA GLY A 22 -1.12 -6.19 -6.21
C GLY A 22 -0.46 -6.96 -5.06
N MET A 23 -0.44 -6.38 -3.85
CA MET A 23 0.11 -7.05 -2.67
C MET A 23 -0.71 -8.29 -2.26
N ALA A 24 -2.04 -8.21 -2.33
CA ALA A 24 -2.92 -9.33 -2.01
C ALA A 24 -2.67 -10.53 -2.95
N MET A 25 -2.49 -10.27 -4.25
CA MET A 25 -2.17 -11.32 -5.22
C MET A 25 -0.85 -12.04 -4.89
N VAL A 26 0.19 -11.30 -4.48
CA VAL A 26 1.49 -11.91 -4.10
C VAL A 26 1.36 -12.75 -2.83
N SER A 27 0.60 -12.28 -1.83
CA SER A 27 0.37 -13.04 -0.58
C SER A 27 -0.39 -14.35 -0.76
N SER A 28 -1.12 -14.50 -1.87
CA SER A 28 -1.89 -15.71 -2.19
C SER A 28 -1.06 -16.82 -2.84
N ILE A 29 0.20 -16.54 -3.20
CA ILE A 29 1.09 -17.52 -3.81
C ILE A 29 1.56 -18.50 -2.70
N PRO A 30 1.27 -19.80 -2.82
CA PRO A 30 1.71 -20.78 -1.84
C PRO A 30 3.24 -20.85 -1.78
N SER A 31 3.79 -21.00 -0.58
CA SER A 31 5.22 -21.12 -0.37
C SER A 31 5.76 -22.40 -1.04
N PRO A 32 6.85 -22.33 -1.81
CA PRO A 32 7.50 -23.51 -2.36
C PRO A 32 8.12 -24.38 -1.26
N GLU A 33 8.44 -25.63 -1.55
CA GLU A 33 9.10 -26.53 -0.60
C GLU A 33 10.45 -25.97 -0.12
N SER A 34 10.70 -26.07 1.18
CA SER A 34 11.96 -25.68 1.81
C SER A 34 13.12 -26.48 1.23
N GLY A 35 14.17 -25.79 0.77
CA GLY A 35 15.34 -26.40 0.12
C GLY A 35 15.27 -26.47 -1.40
N SER A 36 14.13 -26.09 -2.01
CA SER A 36 14.06 -25.87 -3.47
C SER A 36 14.80 -24.59 -3.88
N SER A 37 15.27 -24.54 -5.13
CA SER A 37 15.93 -23.35 -5.70
C SER A 37 15.02 -22.10 -5.71
N LEU A 38 13.70 -22.30 -5.63
CA LEU A 38 12.69 -21.23 -5.64
C LEU A 38 12.40 -20.66 -4.24
N TYR A 39 12.77 -21.37 -3.16
CA TYR A 39 12.48 -20.97 -1.79
C TYR A 39 13.17 -19.66 -1.39
N SER A 40 14.44 -19.49 -1.75
CA SER A 40 15.18 -18.25 -1.46
C SER A 40 14.62 -17.03 -2.20
N SER A 41 14.17 -17.22 -3.44
CA SER A 41 13.49 -16.17 -4.22
C SER A 41 12.13 -15.83 -3.62
N PHE A 42 11.38 -16.82 -3.13
CA PHE A 42 10.11 -16.61 -2.46
C PHE A 42 10.26 -15.84 -1.14
N GLU A 43 11.23 -16.19 -0.29
CA GLU A 43 11.52 -15.44 0.94
C GLU A 43 11.91 -13.98 0.65
N SER A 44 12.76 -13.76 -0.35
CA SER A 44 13.15 -12.40 -0.76
C SER A 44 11.93 -11.59 -1.23
N LEU A 45 11.06 -12.18 -2.04
CA LEU A 45 9.84 -11.53 -2.53
C LEU A 45 8.86 -11.25 -1.38
N THR A 46 8.71 -12.18 -0.45
CA THR A 46 7.87 -12.03 0.74
C THR A 46 8.37 -10.92 1.65
N ALA A 47 9.69 -10.84 1.87
CA ALA A 47 10.32 -9.77 2.63
C ALA A 47 10.08 -8.39 1.97
N ILE A 48 10.28 -8.29 0.65
CA ILE A 48 9.99 -7.05 -0.10
C ILE A 48 8.52 -6.67 0.03
N THR A 49 7.61 -7.64 -0.07
CA THR A 49 6.16 -7.41 0.04
C THR A 49 5.79 -6.89 1.43
N ASN A 50 6.35 -7.48 2.49
CA ASN A 50 6.11 -7.03 3.87
C ASN A 50 6.65 -5.62 4.13
N VAL A 51 7.87 -5.30 3.65
CA VAL A 51 8.42 -3.94 3.76
C VAL A 51 7.56 -2.95 2.98
N SER A 52 7.12 -3.32 1.77
CA SER A 52 6.26 -2.49 0.93
C SER A 52 4.90 -2.23 1.60
N TYR A 53 4.32 -3.24 2.24
CA TYR A 53 3.09 -3.11 3.01
C TYR A 53 3.26 -2.15 4.19
N MET A 54 4.36 -2.25 4.95
CA MET A 54 4.64 -1.33 6.05
C MET A 54 4.79 0.12 5.58
N ILE A 55 5.50 0.35 4.47
CA ILE A 55 5.64 1.68 3.86
C ILE A 55 4.27 2.22 3.45
N TRP A 56 3.41 1.37 2.87
CA TRP A 56 2.06 1.75 2.46
C TRP A 56 1.21 2.17 3.65
N VAL A 57 1.19 1.38 4.74
CA VAL A 57 0.46 1.70 5.98
C VAL A 57 0.94 3.03 6.55
N PHE A 58 2.25 3.27 6.54
CA PHE A 58 2.82 4.52 7.02
C PHE A 58 2.37 5.74 6.20
N ILE A 59 2.39 5.65 4.87
CA ILE A 59 1.93 6.72 3.98
C ILE A 59 0.43 6.99 4.19
N ALA A 60 -0.39 5.94 4.26
CA ALA A 60 -1.82 6.07 4.48
C ALA A 60 -2.11 6.79 5.81
N LEU A 61 -1.34 6.50 6.86
CA LEU A 61 -1.48 7.12 8.17
C LEU A 61 -1.10 8.60 8.16
N ILE A 62 -0.04 8.98 7.45
CA ILE A 62 0.34 10.40 7.24
C ILE A 62 -0.79 11.16 6.53
N VAL A 63 -1.35 10.59 5.46
CA VAL A 63 -2.41 11.24 4.69
C VAL A 63 -3.69 11.39 5.53
N ALA A 64 -4.05 10.38 6.32
CA ALA A 64 -5.18 10.46 7.25
C ALA A 64 -4.98 11.57 8.29
N CYS A 65 -3.80 11.63 8.91
CA CYS A 65 -3.44 12.69 9.86
C CYS A 65 -3.48 14.08 9.22
N ALA A 66 -2.95 14.24 8.01
CA ALA A 66 -2.98 15.51 7.29
C ALA A 66 -4.43 15.94 6.97
N GLY A 67 -5.29 15.00 6.56
CA GLY A 67 -6.71 15.24 6.32
C GLY A 67 -7.44 15.72 7.58
N ILE A 68 -7.16 15.11 8.74
CA ILE A 68 -7.73 15.52 10.03
C ILE A 68 -7.29 16.94 10.40
N ILE A 69 -6.00 17.27 10.26
CA ILE A 69 -5.48 18.62 10.57
C ILE A 69 -6.14 19.68 9.70
N ILE A 70 -6.34 19.40 8.40
CA ILE A 70 -7.04 20.32 7.48
C ILE A 70 -8.51 20.46 7.89
N ALA A 71 -9.20 19.36 8.19
CA ALA A 71 -10.60 19.39 8.63
C ALA A 71 -10.78 20.22 9.91
N ILE A 72 -9.89 20.07 10.89
CA ILE A 72 -9.91 20.86 12.14
C ILE A 72 -9.68 22.35 11.86
N LYS A 73 -8.76 22.70 10.95
CA LYS A 73 -8.51 24.11 10.58
C LYS A 73 -9.65 24.75 9.76
N MET A 74 -10.53 23.95 9.18
CA MET A 74 -11.67 24.42 8.39
C MET A 74 -12.98 24.49 9.19
N MET A 75 -12.97 24.03 10.45
CA MET A 75 -14.00 24.29 11.46
C MET A 75 -13.70 25.58 12.21
#